data_AF-A0A1Y5DFM6-F1
#
_entry.id   AF-A0A1Y5DFM6-F1
#
_cell.length_a   1.000
_cell.length_b   1.000
_cell.length_c   1.000
_cell.angle_alpha   90.00
_cell.angle_beta   90.00
_cell.angle_gamma   90.00
#
_symmetry.space_group_name_H-M   'P 1'
#
loop_
_entity.id
_entity.type
_entity.pdbx_description
1 polymer ?
#
loop_
_entity_poly.entity_id
_entity_poly.type
_entity_poly.pdbx_seq_one_letter_code
_entity_poly.pdbx_strand_id
1 'polypeptide(L)'
;MNTVKDKLIEIATDTVQKSGINALTMRELGDAVGIKSSSVMYHFKSKDGLMYELVSSYSEGFTLYLEELTKTYTDPQTRLLKFIDIFEDVLKDGKFCLCGMLASQNENLDILTRDKTREFFDASEIWVEKALTKEQNDVSLAKVIISSLEGAMLLDKLDEKTQRLNAVRAWLKSLF
;
A
#
# COMPACT_ATOMS: atom_id res chain seq x y z
N MET A 1 -5.24 -21.63 7.60
CA MET A 1 -5.56 -21.37 9.02
C MET A 1 -4.62 -20.26 9.44
N ASN A 2 -5.11 -19.03 9.63
CA ASN A 2 -4.22 -17.88 9.90
C ASN A 2 -3.57 -18.04 11.27
N THR A 3 -2.25 -17.91 11.32
CA THR A 3 -1.46 -17.96 12.56
C THR A 3 -1.74 -16.71 13.40
N VAL A 4 -1.33 -16.74 14.68
CA VAL A 4 -1.37 -15.53 15.53
C VAL A 4 -0.54 -14.41 14.91
N LYS A 5 0.60 -14.74 14.29
CA LYS A 5 1.44 -13.77 13.57
C LYS A 5 0.69 -13.10 12.43
N ASP A 6 -0.05 -13.86 11.62
CA ASP A 6 -0.80 -13.32 10.48
C ASP A 6 -1.89 -12.35 10.94
N LYS A 7 -2.61 -12.69 12.02
CA LYS A 7 -3.62 -11.79 12.61
C LYS A 7 -3.00 -10.50 13.17
N LEU A 8 -1.83 -10.60 13.79
CA LEU A 8 -1.09 -9.43 14.27
C LEU A 8 -0.70 -8.52 13.09
N ILE A 9 -0.26 -9.09 11.97
CA ILE A 9 0.08 -8.31 10.77
C ILE A 9 -1.16 -7.65 10.15
N GLU A 10 -2.28 -8.36 10.07
CA GLU A 10 -3.55 -7.82 9.55
C GLU A 10 -4.03 -6.61 10.36
N ILE A 11 -4.06 -6.74 11.69
CA ILE A 11 -4.49 -5.65 12.59
C ILE A 11 -3.49 -4.49 12.55
N ALA A 12 -2.20 -4.78 12.52
CA ALA A 12 -1.17 -3.75 12.43
C ALA A 12 -1.27 -2.98 11.09
N THR A 13 -1.55 -3.68 9.99
CA THR A 13 -1.77 -3.06 8.67
C THR A 13 -2.97 -2.12 8.72
N ASP A 14 -4.12 -2.58 9.21
CA ASP A 14 -5.32 -1.76 9.37
C ASP A 14 -5.07 -0.52 10.25
N THR A 15 -4.35 -0.70 11.36
CA THR A 15 -4.00 0.37 12.31
C THR A 15 -3.14 1.44 11.63
N VAL A 16 -2.08 1.04 10.92
CA VAL A 16 -1.17 2.00 10.26
C VAL A 16 -1.86 2.69 9.10
N GLN A 17 -2.67 1.98 8.31
CA GLN A 17 -3.41 2.57 7.19
C GLN A 17 -4.47 3.60 7.65
N LYS A 18 -5.05 3.44 8.85
CA LYS A 18 -6.04 4.38 9.41
C LYS A 18 -5.39 5.54 10.16
N SER A 19 -4.34 5.27 10.92
CA SER A 19 -3.87 6.17 11.99
C SER A 19 -2.35 6.38 12.03
N GLY A 20 -1.59 5.74 11.14
CA GLY A 20 -0.14 5.86 11.04
C GLY A 20 0.66 5.06 12.07
N ILE A 21 1.99 5.13 11.96
CA ILE A 21 2.96 4.31 12.74
C ILE A 21 2.85 4.57 14.25
N ASN A 22 2.51 5.79 14.63
CA ASN A 22 2.44 6.20 16.04
C ASN A 22 1.26 5.57 16.78
N ALA A 23 0.19 5.21 16.07
CA ALA A 23 -0.95 4.50 16.63
C ALA A 23 -0.67 3.00 16.85
N LEU A 24 0.43 2.47 16.33
CA LEU A 24 0.77 1.06 16.48
C LEU A 24 1.59 0.83 17.75
N THR A 25 0.99 0.23 18.78
CA THR A 25 1.68 -0.21 19.99
C THR A 25 1.60 -1.74 20.18
N MET A 26 2.66 -2.33 20.74
CA MET A 26 2.71 -3.77 21.04
C MET A 26 1.64 -4.20 22.05
N ARG A 27 1.21 -3.26 22.90
CA ARG A 27 0.15 -3.48 23.89
C ARG A 27 -1.20 -3.59 23.21
N GLU A 28 -1.60 -2.58 22.45
CA GLU A 28 -2.89 -2.57 21.76
C GLU A 28 -2.99 -3.74 20.77
N LEU A 29 -1.89 -4.07 20.08
CA LEU A 29 -1.86 -5.20 19.16
C LEU A 29 -2.02 -6.55 19.89
N GLY A 30 -1.40 -6.70 21.06
CA GLY A 30 -1.58 -7.88 21.91
C GLY A 30 -3.00 -7.99 22.44
N ASP A 31 -3.54 -6.89 22.97
CA ASP A 31 -4.90 -6.81 23.50
C ASP A 31 -5.93 -7.17 22.40
N ALA A 32 -5.72 -6.73 21.16
CA ALA A 32 -6.60 -7.01 20.02
C ALA A 32 -6.69 -8.50 19.64
N VAL A 33 -5.66 -9.30 19.91
CA VAL A 33 -5.67 -10.76 19.66
C VAL A 33 -5.72 -11.61 20.94
N GLY A 34 -5.86 -10.97 22.11
CA GLY A 34 -5.97 -11.64 23.41
C GLY A 34 -4.66 -12.21 23.95
N ILE A 35 -3.50 -11.62 23.60
CA ILE A 35 -2.18 -12.03 24.10
C ILE A 35 -1.43 -10.88 24.78
N LYS A 36 -0.42 -11.20 25.58
CA LYS A 36 0.43 -10.19 26.22
C LYS A 36 1.33 -9.50 25.20
N SER A 37 1.68 -8.23 25.43
CA SER A 37 2.67 -7.50 24.62
C SER A 37 4.03 -8.23 24.49
N SER A 38 4.44 -8.96 25.53
CA SER A 38 5.64 -9.81 25.50
C SER A 38 5.55 -10.94 24.47
N SER A 39 4.35 -11.48 24.22
CA SER A 39 4.11 -12.49 23.20
C SER A 39 4.15 -11.89 21.79
N VAL A 40 3.68 -10.66 21.60
CA VAL A 40 3.86 -9.92 20.35
C VAL A 40 5.36 -9.70 20.07
N MET A 41 6.10 -9.25 21.08
CA MET A 41 7.56 -9.08 21.00
C MET A 41 8.29 -10.39 20.72
N TYR A 42 7.79 -11.53 21.20
CA TYR A 42 8.36 -12.84 20.84
C TYR A 42 8.23 -13.13 19.34
N HIS A 43 7.11 -12.76 18.70
CA HIS A 43 6.90 -12.97 17.26
C HIS A 43 7.77 -12.08 16.38
N PHE A 44 8.02 -10.83 16.79
CA PHE A 44 8.64 -9.81 15.93
C PHE A 44 9.99 -9.29 16.41
N LYS A 45 10.43 -9.67 17.61
CA LYS A 45 11.67 -9.25 18.31
C LYS A 45 11.74 -7.76 18.67
N SER A 46 11.23 -6.86 17.84
CA SER A 46 11.19 -5.41 18.04
C SER A 46 10.01 -4.76 17.30
N LYS A 47 9.77 -3.45 17.54
CA LYS A 47 8.82 -2.68 16.74
C LYS A 47 9.28 -2.56 15.30
N ASP A 48 10.57 -2.34 15.06
CA ASP A 48 11.13 -2.30 13.71
C ASP A 48 10.97 -3.65 12.98
N GLY A 49 11.17 -4.77 13.69
CA GLY A 49 10.91 -6.10 13.13
C GLY A 49 9.44 -6.33 12.77
N LEU A 50 8.50 -5.82 13.56
CA LEU A 50 7.07 -5.82 13.21
C LEU A 50 6.80 -4.98 11.96
N MET A 51 7.37 -3.77 11.87
CA MET A 51 7.20 -2.89 10.72
C MET A 51 7.74 -3.52 9.44
N TYR A 52 8.94 -4.11 9.48
CA TYR A 52 9.53 -4.79 8.33
C TYR A 52 8.67 -5.97 7.84
N GLU A 53 8.21 -6.81 8.76
CA GLU A 53 7.33 -7.97 8.44
C GLU A 53 5.99 -7.51 7.87
N LEU A 54 5.46 -6.40 8.38
CA LEU A 54 4.23 -5.79 7.90
C LEU A 54 4.36 -5.28 6.46
N VAL A 55 5.44 -4.58 6.12
CA VAL A 55 5.69 -4.14 4.73
C VAL A 55 5.94 -5.33 3.82
N SER A 56 6.66 -6.34 4.29
CA SER A 56 6.97 -7.54 3.50
C SER A 56 5.69 -8.30 3.14
N SER A 57 4.83 -8.59 4.12
CA SER A 57 3.56 -9.28 3.90
C SER A 57 2.60 -8.48 3.02
N TYR A 58 2.52 -7.16 3.24
CA TYR A 58 1.70 -6.28 2.40
C TYR A 58 2.20 -6.25 0.94
N SER A 59 3.52 -6.13 0.74
CA SER A 59 4.14 -6.12 -0.59
C SER A 59 3.94 -7.43 -1.35
N GLU A 60 4.02 -8.56 -0.65
CA GLU A 60 3.74 -9.88 -1.24
C GLU A 60 2.29 -9.99 -1.71
N GLY A 61 1.33 -9.61 -0.86
CA GLY A 61 -0.08 -9.61 -1.22
C GLY A 61 -0.40 -8.67 -2.39
N PHE A 62 0.21 -7.49 -2.40
CA PHE A 62 0.05 -6.52 -3.49
C PHE A 62 0.65 -7.03 -4.81
N THR A 63 1.82 -7.66 -4.77
CA THR A 63 2.43 -8.26 -5.96
C THR A 63 1.53 -9.34 -6.57
N LEU A 64 0.96 -10.22 -5.74
CA LEU A 64 0.02 -11.24 -6.20
C LEU A 64 -1.24 -10.62 -6.83
N TYR A 65 -1.75 -9.53 -6.24
CA TYR A 65 -2.87 -8.78 -6.82
C TYR A 65 -2.52 -8.22 -8.20
N LEU A 66 -1.35 -7.59 -8.35
CA LEU A 66 -0.88 -7.05 -9.63
C LEU A 66 -0.68 -8.12 -10.70
N GLU A 67 -0.16 -9.29 -10.32
CA GLU A 67 -0.06 -10.45 -11.22
C GLU A 67 -1.44 -10.91 -11.68
N GLU A 68 -2.42 -10.95 -10.79
CA GLU A 68 -3.79 -11.35 -11.11
C GLU A 68 -4.48 -10.36 -12.05
N LEU A 69 -4.25 -9.05 -11.86
CA LEU A 69 -4.73 -8.02 -12.81
C LEU A 69 -4.15 -8.24 -14.21
N THR A 70 -2.85 -8.54 -14.30
CA THR A 70 -2.19 -8.82 -15.59
C THR A 70 -2.75 -10.08 -16.26
N LYS A 71 -3.06 -11.12 -15.50
CA LYS A 71 -3.66 -12.36 -16.01
C LYS A 71 -5.11 -12.16 -16.45
N THR A 72 -5.88 -11.39 -15.69
CA THR A 72 -7.33 -11.21 -15.90
C THR A 72 -7.65 -10.22 -17.03
N TYR A 73 -6.92 -9.11 -17.12
CA TYR A 73 -7.25 -8.01 -18.03
C TYR A 73 -6.19 -7.85 -19.12
N THR A 74 -6.53 -8.24 -20.35
CA THR A 74 -5.63 -8.13 -21.51
C THR A 74 -5.50 -6.69 -22.03
N ASP A 75 -6.58 -5.91 -21.96
CA ASP A 75 -6.60 -4.51 -22.36
C ASP A 75 -5.80 -3.63 -21.38
N PRO A 76 -4.75 -2.92 -21.84
CA PRO A 76 -3.91 -2.05 -21.00
C PRO A 76 -4.69 -0.99 -20.22
N GLN A 77 -5.63 -0.30 -20.89
CA GLN A 77 -6.41 0.76 -20.25
C GLN A 77 -7.26 0.18 -19.12
N THR A 78 -7.98 -0.91 -19.38
CA THR A 78 -8.80 -1.61 -18.38
C THR A 78 -7.95 -2.09 -17.20
N ARG A 79 -6.78 -2.68 -17.46
CA ARG A 79 -5.88 -3.16 -16.40
C ARG A 79 -5.43 -2.04 -15.46
N LEU A 80 -5.02 -0.89 -16.01
CA LEU A 80 -4.63 0.26 -15.19
C LEU A 80 -5.83 0.90 -14.49
N LEU A 81 -7.01 0.91 -15.09
CA LEU A 81 -8.22 1.36 -14.41
C LEU A 81 -8.58 0.45 -13.23
N LYS A 82 -8.37 -0.86 -13.35
CA LYS A 82 -8.52 -1.83 -12.25
C LYS A 82 -7.45 -1.71 -11.19
N PHE A 83 -6.27 -1.27 -11.56
CA PHE A 83 -5.26 -0.87 -10.60
C PHE A 83 -5.72 0.33 -9.76
N ILE A 84 -6.38 1.34 -10.36
CA ILE A 84 -6.92 2.49 -9.60
C ILE A 84 -8.02 2.06 -8.60
N ASP A 85 -8.82 1.04 -8.91
CA ASP A 85 -9.90 0.57 -8.04
C ASP A 85 -9.39 0.28 -6.60
N ILE A 86 -8.17 -0.24 -6.43
CA ILE A 86 -7.61 -0.52 -5.09
C ILE A 86 -7.42 0.74 -4.25
N PHE A 87 -6.99 1.86 -4.86
CA PHE A 87 -6.78 3.12 -4.15
C PHE A 87 -8.13 3.72 -3.71
N GLU A 88 -9.15 3.60 -4.55
CA GLU A 88 -10.51 4.02 -4.21
C GLU A 88 -11.10 3.18 -3.08
N ASP A 89 -10.92 1.86 -3.11
CA ASP A 89 -11.45 0.97 -2.07
C ASP A 89 -10.76 1.18 -0.73
N VAL A 90 -9.43 1.35 -0.73
CA VAL A 90 -8.68 1.74 0.47
C VAL A 90 -9.21 3.08 1.03
N LEU A 91 -9.43 4.08 0.17
CA LEU A 91 -9.94 5.37 0.64
C LEU A 91 -11.37 5.27 1.20
N LYS A 92 -12.26 4.47 0.60
CA LYS A 92 -13.63 4.23 1.09
C LYS A 92 -13.67 3.63 2.49
N ASP A 93 -12.70 2.77 2.80
CA ASP A 93 -12.52 2.20 4.15
C ASP A 93 -11.93 3.21 5.15
N GLY A 94 -11.75 4.46 4.74
CA GLY A 94 -11.13 5.51 5.53
C GLY A 94 -9.62 5.33 5.71
N LYS A 95 -8.98 4.52 4.87
CA LYS A 95 -7.57 4.15 4.94
C LYS A 95 -6.71 4.91 3.92
N PHE A 96 -5.41 4.82 4.11
CA PHE A 96 -4.38 5.20 3.14
C PHE A 96 -3.61 3.99 2.62
N CYS A 97 -2.86 4.18 1.52
CA CYS A 97 -1.83 3.23 1.14
C CYS A 97 -0.87 3.01 2.31
N LEU A 98 -0.59 1.75 2.66
CA LEU A 98 0.32 1.44 3.75
C LEU A 98 1.70 2.06 3.49
N CYS A 99 2.28 1.77 2.33
CA CYS A 99 3.61 2.28 1.98
C CYS A 99 3.62 3.81 1.79
N GLY A 100 2.50 4.41 1.37
CA GLY A 100 2.32 5.87 1.38
C GLY A 100 2.41 6.47 2.78
N MET A 101 1.74 5.87 3.76
CA MET A 101 1.84 6.27 5.18
C MET A 101 3.28 6.13 5.69
N LEU A 102 3.94 5.02 5.39
CA LEU A 102 5.33 4.79 5.80
C LEU A 102 6.31 5.78 5.16
N ALA A 103 6.15 6.08 3.87
CA ALA A 103 6.96 7.08 3.18
C ALA A 103 6.79 8.48 3.79
N SER A 104 5.55 8.86 4.15
CA SER A 104 5.25 10.14 4.80
C SER A 104 5.85 10.28 6.21
N GLN A 105 6.14 9.16 6.87
CA GLN A 105 6.65 9.07 8.24
C GLN A 105 8.04 8.41 8.29
N ASN A 106 8.83 8.55 7.21
CA ASN A 106 10.07 7.80 7.02
C ASN A 106 11.10 8.02 8.14
N GLU A 107 11.08 9.17 8.83
CA GLU A 107 11.99 9.41 9.95
C GLU A 107 11.78 8.43 11.12
N ASN A 108 10.59 7.81 11.20
CA ASN A 108 10.21 6.85 12.24
C ASN A 108 10.54 5.39 11.87
N LEU A 109 11.18 5.16 10.72
CA LEU A 109 11.53 3.83 10.23
C LEU A 109 13.00 3.53 10.40
N ASP A 110 13.35 2.27 10.65
CA ASP A 110 14.73 1.79 10.51
C ASP A 110 15.11 1.66 9.03
N ILE A 111 16.41 1.50 8.75
CA ILE A 111 16.92 1.44 7.38
C ILE A 111 16.29 0.30 6.57
N LEU A 112 16.09 -0.87 7.20
CA LEU A 112 15.55 -2.05 6.54
C LEU A 112 14.09 -1.84 6.12
N THR A 113 13.27 -1.24 6.98
CA THR A 113 11.87 -0.94 6.64
C THR A 113 11.77 0.17 5.59
N ARG A 114 12.64 1.19 5.64
CA ARG A 114 12.70 2.22 4.58
C ARG A 114 13.04 1.61 3.22
N ASP A 115 14.03 0.74 3.17
CA ASP A 115 14.45 0.07 1.95
C ASP A 115 13.34 -0.84 1.41
N LYS A 116 12.69 -1.61 2.28
CA LYS A 116 11.53 -2.43 1.90
C LYS A 116 10.35 -1.59 1.38
N THR A 117 10.10 -0.43 1.97
CA THR A 117 9.06 0.51 1.51
C THR A 117 9.41 1.09 0.14
N ARG A 118 10.69 1.36 -0.13
CA ARG A 118 11.16 1.79 -1.46
C ARG A 118 10.96 0.69 -2.50
N GLU A 119 11.35 -0.54 -2.18
CA GLU A 119 11.15 -1.71 -3.05
C GLU A 119 9.70 -1.89 -3.47
N PHE A 120 8.74 -1.61 -2.58
CA PHE A 120 7.31 -1.64 -2.92
C PHE A 120 6.97 -0.65 -4.04
N PHE A 121 7.42 0.60 -3.93
CA PHE A 121 7.16 1.61 -4.96
C PHE A 121 7.89 1.29 -6.26
N ASP A 122 9.15 0.86 -6.19
CA ASP A 122 9.92 0.44 -7.37
C ASP A 122 9.21 -0.71 -8.11
N ALA A 123 8.71 -1.72 -7.38
CA ALA A 123 7.95 -2.82 -7.97
C ALA A 123 6.61 -2.36 -8.58
N SER A 124 5.93 -1.43 -7.93
CA SER A 124 4.68 -0.83 -8.41
C SER A 124 4.90 -0.07 -9.72
N GLU A 125 5.95 0.75 -9.78
CA GLU A 125 6.34 1.52 -10.96
C GLU A 125 6.72 0.61 -12.13
N ILE A 126 7.52 -0.43 -11.88
CA ILE A 126 7.87 -1.44 -12.88
C ILE A 126 6.62 -2.13 -13.44
N TRP A 127 5.64 -2.43 -12.58
CA TRP A 127 4.40 -3.04 -13.04
C TRP A 127 3.56 -2.06 -13.87
N VAL A 128 3.42 -0.80 -13.44
CA VAL A 128 2.69 0.24 -14.19
C VAL A 128 3.34 0.47 -15.55
N GLU A 129 4.66 0.58 -15.61
CA GLU A 129 5.43 0.70 -16.87
C GLU A 129 5.08 -0.44 -17.85
N LYS A 130 5.06 -1.68 -17.36
CA LYS A 130 4.70 -2.86 -18.17
C LYS A 130 3.22 -2.94 -18.53
N ALA A 131 2.35 -2.26 -17.78
CA ALA A 131 0.91 -2.22 -18.03
C ALA A 131 0.51 -1.15 -19.04
N LEU A 132 1.39 -0.17 -19.34
CA LEU A 132 1.19 0.84 -20.39
C LEU A 132 1.35 0.24 -21.80
N THR A 133 0.89 0.96 -22.84
CA THR A 133 1.16 0.54 -24.23
C THR A 133 2.64 0.70 -24.57
N LYS A 134 3.08 0.11 -25.69
CA LYS A 134 4.48 0.25 -26.16
C LYS A 134 4.85 1.72 -26.43
N GLU A 135 3.92 2.51 -26.92
CA GLU A 135 4.11 3.93 -27.23
C GLU A 135 4.23 4.80 -25.96
N GLN A 136 3.70 4.31 -24.84
CA GLN A 136 3.64 5.02 -23.55
C GLN A 136 4.60 4.43 -22.50
N ASN A 137 5.34 3.37 -22.85
CA ASN A 137 6.22 2.67 -21.93
C ASN A 137 7.42 3.57 -21.57
N ASP A 138 7.22 4.38 -20.53
CA ASP A 138 8.15 5.34 -19.98
C ASP A 138 8.11 5.25 -18.45
N VAL A 139 9.24 4.89 -17.86
CA VAL A 139 9.45 4.86 -16.40
C VAL A 139 9.05 6.17 -15.72
N SER A 140 9.20 7.31 -16.39
CA SER A 140 8.81 8.63 -15.87
C SER A 140 7.30 8.74 -15.76
N LEU A 141 6.56 8.21 -16.74
CA LEU A 141 5.10 8.20 -16.71
C LEU A 141 4.58 7.27 -15.60
N ALA A 142 5.21 6.10 -15.41
CA ALA A 142 4.86 5.20 -14.30
C ALA A 142 5.02 5.89 -12.94
N LYS A 143 6.13 6.61 -12.73
CA LYS A 143 6.37 7.45 -11.54
C LYS A 143 5.31 8.53 -11.34
N VAL A 144 4.93 9.22 -12.42
CA VAL A 144 3.87 10.24 -12.38
C VAL A 144 2.52 9.62 -12.01
N ILE A 145 2.18 8.45 -12.54
CA ILE A 145 0.93 7.75 -12.21
C ILE A 145 0.89 7.40 -10.72
N ILE A 146 1.93 6.72 -10.20
CA ILE A 146 2.00 6.35 -8.78
C ILE A 146 1.95 7.59 -7.88
N SER A 147 2.74 8.62 -8.19
CA SER A 147 2.74 9.88 -7.44
C SER A 147 1.39 10.58 -7.46
N SER A 148 0.68 10.54 -8.60
CA SER A 148 -0.65 11.14 -8.73
C SER A 148 -1.69 10.40 -7.92
N LEU A 149 -1.62 9.07 -7.83
CA LEU A 149 -2.54 8.26 -7.03
C LEU A 149 -2.34 8.48 -5.52
N GLU A 150 -1.09 8.46 -5.05
CA GLU A 150 -0.77 8.73 -3.64
C GLU A 150 -1.17 10.17 -3.24
N GLY A 151 -0.83 11.15 -4.09
CA GLY A 151 -1.22 12.54 -3.88
C GLY A 151 -2.73 12.74 -3.93
N ALA A 152 -3.43 12.04 -4.83
CA ALA A 152 -4.88 12.10 -4.91
C ALA A 152 -5.53 11.54 -3.63
N MET A 153 -5.09 10.37 -3.13
CA MET A 153 -5.57 9.83 -1.87
C MET A 153 -5.37 10.81 -0.72
N LEU A 154 -4.16 11.39 -0.59
CA LEU A 154 -3.82 12.34 0.46
C LEU A 154 -4.80 13.51 0.51
N LEU A 155 -5.10 14.11 -0.65
CA LEU A 155 -5.99 15.25 -0.75
C LEU A 155 -7.47 14.87 -0.62
N ASP A 156 -7.88 13.77 -1.24
CA ASP A 156 -9.26 13.28 -1.21
C ASP A 156 -9.71 12.86 0.20
N LYS A 157 -8.77 12.46 1.06
CA LYS A 157 -9.05 12.17 2.47
C LYS A 157 -9.57 13.38 3.24
N LEU A 158 -9.14 14.61 2.89
CA LEU A 158 -9.56 15.83 3.60
C LEU A 158 -11.07 16.05 3.51
N ASP A 159 -11.66 15.70 2.37
CA ASP A 159 -13.07 15.94 2.06
C ASP A 159 -13.91 14.65 2.07
N GLU A 160 -13.30 13.50 2.36
CA GLU A 160 -13.88 12.15 2.27
C GLU A 160 -14.57 11.86 0.92
N LYS A 161 -13.96 12.34 -0.18
CA LYS A 161 -14.50 12.25 -1.54
C LYS A 161 -13.43 11.84 -2.52
N THR A 162 -13.74 11.00 -3.50
CA THR A 162 -12.78 10.52 -4.53
C THR A 162 -12.57 11.50 -5.69
N GLN A 163 -12.60 12.83 -5.46
CA GLN A 163 -12.59 13.80 -6.56
C GLN A 163 -11.28 13.77 -7.37
N ARG A 164 -10.13 13.73 -6.70
CA ARG A 164 -8.81 13.71 -7.33
C ARG A 164 -8.53 12.32 -7.91
N LEU A 165 -8.91 11.24 -7.23
CA LEU A 165 -8.81 9.88 -7.78
C LEU A 165 -9.63 9.74 -9.07
N ASN A 166 -10.84 10.31 -9.12
CA ASN A 166 -11.65 10.36 -10.34
C ASN A 166 -10.96 11.19 -11.44
N ALA A 167 -10.29 12.28 -11.09
CA ALA A 167 -9.52 13.08 -12.05
C ALA A 167 -8.31 12.30 -12.61
N VAL A 168 -7.57 11.58 -11.76
CA VAL A 168 -6.48 10.68 -12.19
C VAL A 168 -7.02 9.59 -13.10
N ARG A 169 -8.17 9.00 -12.76
CA ARG A 169 -8.84 7.99 -13.60
C ARG A 169 -9.23 8.55 -14.98
N ALA A 170 -9.79 9.76 -15.03
CA ALA A 170 -10.15 10.41 -16.30
C ALA A 170 -8.91 10.76 -17.14
N TRP A 171 -7.86 11.29 -16.50
CA TRP A 171 -6.58 11.57 -17.15
C TRP A 171 -5.94 10.30 -17.72
N LEU A 172 -5.89 9.22 -16.93
CA LEU A 172 -5.36 7.93 -17.38
C LEU A 172 -6.10 7.41 -18.61
N LYS A 173 -7.44 7.55 -18.66
CA LYS A 173 -8.22 7.17 -19.85
C LYS A 173 -7.77 7.93 -21.09
N SER A 174 -7.43 9.22 -20.96
CA SER A 174 -7.02 10.07 -22.09
C SER A 174 -5.64 9.74 -22.67
N LEU A 175 -4.85 8.89 -22.00
CA LEU A 175 -3.56 8.45 -22.52
C LEU A 175 -3.74 7.46 -23.67
N PHE A 176 -4.79 6.64 -23.63
CA PHE A 176 -5.11 5.58 -24.61
C PHE A 176 -6.11 6.07 -25.66
#